data_AF-A0A8J8TK65-F1
#
_entry.id   AF-A0A8J8TK65-F1
#
_cell.length_a   1.000
_cell.length_b   1.000
_cell.length_c   1.000
_cell.angle_alpha   90.00
_cell.angle_beta   90.00
_cell.angle_gamma   90.00
#
_symmetry.space_group_name_H-M   'P 1'
#
loop_
_entity.id
_entity.type
_entity.pdbx_description
1 polymer ?
#
loop_
_entity_poly.entity_id
_entity_poly.type
_entity_poly.pdbx_seq_one_letter_code
_entity_poly.pdbx_strand_id
1 'polypeptide(L)'
;MYKVIFKIRGGEGTSLRELRQAGFIPLYFRRNGIEEYYVALFKGKDIGELKEALFDLSYYLSKNRKYGMCDFATIYEVTNSSNLGKVIGGVTGSVLGYYLGGLGGLILGMLGGIFLGELADIQLGEKFVGVVGWPTLIRT
;
A
#
# COMPACT_ATOMS: atom_id res chain seq x y z
N MET A 1 -6.04 13.46 1.19
CA MET A 1 -5.05 12.42 0.82
C MET A 1 -5.23 11.25 1.76
N TYR A 2 -5.04 10.03 1.28
CA TYR A 2 -5.22 8.82 2.08
C TYR A 2 -3.97 7.96 2.07
N LYS A 3 -3.65 7.38 3.23
CA LYS A 3 -2.77 6.22 3.34
C LYS A 3 -3.63 4.96 3.36
N VAL A 4 -3.25 3.98 2.57
CA VAL A 4 -3.96 2.71 2.46
C VAL A 4 -2.98 1.56 2.67
N ILE A 5 -3.33 0.67 3.58
CA ILE A 5 -2.62 -0.58 3.80
C ILE A 5 -3.41 -1.69 3.11
N PHE A 6 -2.80 -2.35 2.14
CA PHE A 6 -3.42 -3.42 1.38
C PHE A 6 -2.97 -4.79 1.86
N LYS A 7 -3.89 -5.75 1.85
CA LYS A 7 -3.61 -7.17 1.96
C LYS A 7 -4.20 -7.91 0.76
N ILE A 8 -3.32 -8.26 -0.17
CA ILE A 8 -3.65 -8.93 -1.43
C ILE A 8 -3.18 -10.38 -1.34
N ARG A 9 -3.92 -11.32 -1.93
CA ARG A 9 -3.65 -12.75 -1.85
C ARG A 9 -3.71 -13.40 -3.22
N GLY A 10 -2.97 -14.48 -3.39
CA GLY A 10 -2.94 -15.28 -4.61
C GLY A 10 -2.16 -14.65 -5.76
N GLY A 11 -2.16 -15.33 -6.90
CA GLY A 11 -1.45 -14.95 -8.11
C GLY A 11 0.08 -15.00 -8.00
N GLU A 12 0.73 -14.95 -9.17
CA GLU A 12 2.19 -14.86 -9.29
C GLU A 12 2.64 -13.41 -9.45
N GLY A 13 3.92 -13.13 -9.16
CA GLY A 13 4.51 -11.79 -9.27
C GLY A 13 3.92 -10.78 -8.26
N THR A 14 4.30 -9.50 -8.35
CA THR A 14 3.88 -8.44 -7.41
C THR A 14 2.75 -7.58 -7.96
N SER A 15 1.94 -6.98 -7.09
CA SER A 15 0.83 -6.08 -7.46
C SER A 15 1.21 -4.60 -7.65
N LEU A 16 2.51 -4.28 -7.76
CA LEU A 16 3.00 -2.89 -7.82
C LEU A 16 2.50 -2.15 -9.07
N ARG A 17 2.38 -2.85 -10.19
CA ARG A 17 1.92 -2.26 -11.45
C ARG A 17 0.45 -1.88 -11.35
N GLU A 18 -0.36 -2.78 -10.83
CA GLU A 18 -1.81 -2.63 -10.67
C GLU A 18 -2.13 -1.50 -9.68
N LEU A 19 -1.38 -1.41 -8.57
CA LEU A 19 -1.46 -0.30 -7.63
C LEU A 19 -1.21 1.05 -8.33
N ARG A 20 -0.13 1.16 -9.10
CA ARG A 20 0.19 2.40 -9.84
C ARG A 20 -0.86 2.72 -10.90
N GLN A 21 -1.38 1.71 -11.60
CA GLN A 21 -2.44 1.88 -12.59
C GLN A 21 -3.75 2.40 -11.97
N ALA A 22 -4.07 1.97 -10.76
CA ALA A 22 -5.22 2.48 -10.00
C ALA A 22 -4.93 3.81 -9.27
N GLY A 23 -3.80 4.48 -9.55
CA GLY A 23 -3.48 5.80 -9.00
C GLY A 23 -2.85 5.79 -7.60
N PHE A 24 -2.49 4.63 -7.07
CA PHE A 24 -1.78 4.53 -5.80
C PHE A 24 -0.28 4.73 -5.98
N ILE A 25 0.35 5.36 -4.98
CA ILE A 25 1.80 5.52 -4.87
C ILE A 25 2.29 4.54 -3.79
N PRO A 26 2.83 3.36 -4.17
CA PRO A 26 3.35 2.40 -3.20
C PRO A 26 4.58 2.98 -2.49
N LEU A 27 4.56 2.94 -1.17
CA LEU A 27 5.68 3.31 -0.31
C LEU A 27 6.43 2.07 0.16
N TYR A 28 5.69 1.06 0.63
CA TYR A 28 6.27 -0.15 1.20
C TYR A 28 5.62 -1.40 0.63
N PHE A 29 6.39 -2.47 0.54
CA PHE A 29 5.96 -3.78 0.09
C PHE A 29 6.61 -4.89 0.92
N ARG A 30 5.81 -5.87 1.32
CA ARG A 30 6.26 -7.13 1.90
C ARG A 30 5.44 -8.28 1.32
N ARG A 31 6.08 -9.42 1.06
CA ARG A 31 5.40 -10.67 0.69
C ARG A 31 5.65 -11.75 1.73
N ASN A 32 4.61 -12.50 2.06
CA ASN A 32 4.69 -13.70 2.89
C ASN A 32 3.90 -14.83 2.20
N GLY A 33 4.61 -15.70 1.49
CA GLY A 33 4.00 -16.76 0.68
C GLY A 33 3.05 -16.19 -0.39
N ILE A 34 1.78 -16.54 -0.29
CA ILE A 34 0.72 -16.09 -1.21
C ILE A 34 0.14 -14.71 -0.86
N GLU A 35 0.54 -14.12 0.27
CA GLU A 35 0.03 -12.83 0.72
C GLU A 35 1.03 -11.71 0.43
N GLU A 36 0.50 -10.57 -0.03
CA GLU A 36 1.21 -9.35 -0.31
C GLU A 36 0.64 -8.21 0.53
N TYR A 37 1.53 -7.51 1.22
CA TYR A 37 1.23 -6.37 2.08
C TYR A 37 1.83 -5.13 1.45
N TYR A 38 1.00 -4.10 1.23
CA TYR A 38 1.45 -2.82 0.71
C TYR A 38 1.04 -1.68 1.63
N VAL A 39 1.90 -0.68 1.75
CA VAL A 39 1.49 0.66 2.22
C VAL A 39 1.58 1.58 1.03
N ALA A 40 0.50 2.27 0.70
CA ALA A 40 0.46 3.18 -0.43
C ALA A 40 -0.29 4.48 -0.08
N LEU A 41 -0.02 5.52 -0.85
CA LEU A 41 -0.74 6.79 -0.76
C LEU A 41 -1.69 6.93 -1.95
N PHE A 42 -2.81 7.59 -1.71
CA PHE A 42 -3.76 7.99 -2.74
C PHE A 42 -4.02 9.50 -2.64
N LYS A 43 -3.77 10.21 -3.75
CA LYS A 43 -3.98 11.66 -3.86
C LYS A 43 -5.41 11.96 -4.33
N GLY A 44 -6.39 11.53 -3.55
CA GLY A 44 -7.79 11.87 -3.76
C GLY A 44 -8.26 13.04 -2.91
N LYS A 45 -9.32 13.71 -3.36
CA LYS A 45 -10.02 14.79 -2.64
C LYS A 45 -10.96 14.26 -1.57
N ASP A 46 -11.65 13.16 -1.85
CA ASP A 46 -12.65 12.57 -0.98
C ASP A 46 -12.60 11.03 -0.98
N ILE A 47 -13.40 10.43 -0.10
CA ILE A 47 -13.47 8.98 0.11
C ILE A 47 -14.14 8.25 -1.07
N GLY A 48 -14.94 8.95 -1.87
CA GLY A 48 -15.57 8.43 -3.07
C GLY A 48 -14.54 8.11 -4.14
N GLU A 49 -13.67 9.07 -4.46
CA GLU A 49 -12.55 8.88 -5.39
C GLU A 49 -11.65 7.70 -4.95
N LEU A 50 -11.41 7.57 -3.63
CA LEU A 50 -10.64 6.44 -3.10
C LEU A 50 -11.37 5.11 -3.32
N LYS A 51 -12.69 5.04 -3.07
CA LYS A 51 -13.48 3.81 -3.27
C LYS A 51 -13.50 3.38 -4.74
N GLU A 52 -13.59 4.32 -5.67
CA GLU A 52 -13.48 4.03 -7.11
C GLU A 52 -12.11 3.46 -7.45
N ALA A 53 -11.02 4.08 -6.96
CA ALA A 53 -9.67 3.56 -7.15
C ALA A 53 -9.47 2.16 -6.53
N LEU A 54 -10.07 1.88 -5.37
CA LEU A 54 -10.06 0.55 -4.76
C LEU A 54 -10.80 -0.48 -5.63
N PHE A 55 -11.91 -0.07 -6.25
CA PHE A 55 -12.68 -0.92 -7.16
C PHE A 55 -11.88 -1.22 -8.43
N ASP A 56 -11.30 -0.22 -9.07
CA ASP A 56 -10.43 -0.37 -10.24
C ASP A 56 -9.23 -1.28 -9.94
N LEU A 57 -8.59 -1.07 -8.78
CA LEU A 57 -7.51 -1.93 -8.31
C LEU A 57 -7.96 -3.38 -8.19
N SER A 58 -9.12 -3.64 -7.56
CA SER A 58 -9.64 -5.00 -7.42
C SER A 58 -9.88 -5.68 -8.77
N TYR A 59 -10.35 -4.91 -9.76
CA TYR A 59 -10.54 -5.38 -11.13
C TYR A 59 -9.20 -5.73 -11.79
N TYR A 60 -8.19 -4.85 -11.72
CA TYR A 60 -6.85 -5.14 -12.27
C TYR A 60 -6.21 -6.38 -11.61
N LEU A 61 -6.32 -6.48 -10.29
CA LEU A 61 -5.82 -7.62 -9.53
C LEU A 61 -6.50 -8.94 -9.93
N SER A 62 -7.82 -8.93 -10.15
CA SER A 62 -8.56 -10.13 -10.54
C SER A 62 -8.09 -10.73 -11.86
N LYS A 63 -7.63 -9.90 -12.81
CA LYS A 63 -7.05 -10.36 -14.09
C LYS A 63 -5.81 -11.23 -13.89
N ASN A 64 -5.10 -11.02 -12.79
CA ASN A 64 -3.89 -11.75 -12.40
C ASN A 64 -4.16 -12.84 -11.36
N ARG A 65 -5.42 -13.29 -11.22
CA ARG A 65 -5.85 -14.29 -10.22
C ARG A 65 -5.55 -13.88 -8.77
N LYS A 66 -5.45 -12.57 -8.52
CA LYS A 66 -5.28 -12.01 -7.17
C LYS A 66 -6.64 -11.60 -6.61
N TYR A 67 -6.76 -11.71 -5.30
CA TYR A 67 -7.97 -11.39 -4.55
C TYR A 67 -7.62 -10.83 -3.18
N GLY A 68 -8.63 -10.40 -2.43
CA GLY A 68 -8.52 -9.96 -1.05
C GLY A 68 -9.67 -10.55 -0.23
N MET A 69 -9.71 -10.25 1.06
CA MET A 69 -10.79 -10.67 1.95
C MET A 69 -11.44 -9.45 2.59
N CYS A 70 -12.14 -9.63 3.72
CA CYS A 70 -12.75 -8.55 4.49
C CYS A 70 -11.73 -7.50 4.98
N ASP A 71 -10.44 -7.86 5.02
CA ASP A 71 -9.31 -7.01 5.42
C ASP A 71 -8.49 -6.49 4.22
N PHE A 72 -9.10 -6.39 3.03
CA PHE A 72 -8.41 -6.02 1.79
C PHE A 72 -7.69 -4.66 1.87
N ALA A 73 -8.35 -3.62 2.37
CA ALA A 73 -7.78 -2.29 2.46
C ALA A 73 -8.10 -1.61 3.80
N THR A 74 -7.07 -1.19 4.53
CA THR A 74 -7.21 -0.36 5.75
C THR A 74 -6.87 1.08 5.42
N ILE A 75 -7.78 2.01 5.71
CA ILE A 75 -7.73 3.39 5.23
C ILE A 75 -7.48 4.35 6.40
N TYR A 76 -6.52 5.24 6.18
CA TYR A 76 -6.22 6.37 7.04
C TYR A 76 -6.28 7.66 6.23
N GLU A 77 -6.99 8.65 6.75
CA GLU A 77 -6.97 10.02 6.21
C GLU A 77 -5.74 10.73 6.76
N VAL A 78 -4.96 11.34 5.86
CA VAL A 78 -3.79 12.10 6.23
C VAL A 78 -4.17 13.57 6.33
N THR A 79 -4.19 14.12 7.55
CA THR A 79 -4.54 15.52 7.81
C THR A 79 -3.33 16.47 7.80
N ASN A 80 -2.12 15.97 8.08
CA ASN A 80 -0.90 16.79 8.08
C ASN A 80 0.12 16.30 7.02
N SER A 81 0.09 16.94 5.85
CA SER A 81 0.92 16.59 4.69
C SER A 81 2.37 17.08 4.74
N SER A 82 2.73 17.95 5.69
CA SER A 82 4.07 18.59 5.72
C SER A 82 5.22 17.61 6.04
N ASN A 83 4.94 16.52 6.77
CA ASN A 83 5.95 15.51 7.12
C ASN A 83 6.07 14.37 6.10
N LEU A 84 5.12 14.24 5.18
CA LEU A 84 5.10 13.19 4.16
C LEU A 84 6.19 13.37 3.09
N GLY A 85 6.61 14.60 2.80
CA GLY A 85 7.70 14.85 1.86
C GLY A 85 9.03 14.20 2.29
N LYS A 86 9.29 14.12 3.59
CA LYS A 86 10.48 13.46 4.15
C LYS A 86 10.39 11.94 4.07
N VAL A 87 9.20 11.38 4.34
CA VAL A 87 8.94 9.94 4.28
C VAL A 87 8.97 9.43 2.83
N ILE A 88 8.31 10.13 1.90
CA ILE A 88 8.29 9.76 0.47
C ILE A 88 9.68 9.91 -0.15
N GLY A 89 10.43 10.96 0.19
CA GLY A 89 11.80 11.17 -0.29
C GLY A 89 12.78 10.08 0.17
N GLY A 90 12.71 9.68 1.44
CA GLY A 90 13.56 8.63 2.01
C GLY A 90 13.20 7.21 1.52
N VAL A 91 11.92 6.93 1.35
CA VAL A 91 11.41 5.62 0.91
C VAL A 91 11.64 5.40 -0.60
N THR A 92 11.47 6.44 -1.43
CA THR A 92 11.75 6.34 -2.87
C THR A 92 13.24 6.10 -3.14
N GLY A 93 14.14 6.69 -2.33
CA GLY A 93 15.58 6.44 -2.40
C GLY A 93 15.99 5.02 -2.00
N SER A 94 15.27 4.40 -1.05
CA SER A 94 15.57 3.04 -0.58
C SER A 94 14.97 1.93 -1.46
N VAL A 95 13.83 2.17 -2.11
CA VAL A 95 13.25 1.24 -3.10
C VAL A 95 14.08 1.18 -4.38
N LEU A 96 14.68 2.30 -4.81
CA LEU A 96 15.65 2.31 -5.92
C LEU A 96 16.97 1.65 -5.54
N GLY A 97 17.43 1.79 -4.29
CA GLY A 97 18.62 1.09 -3.78
C GLY A 97 18.45 -0.43 -3.64
N TYR A 98 17.24 -0.91 -3.35
CA TYR A 98 16.93 -2.35 -3.26
C TYR A 98 17.08 -3.09 -4.60
N TYR A 99 16.84 -2.39 -5.72
CA TYR A 99 17.04 -2.97 -7.06
C TYR A 99 18.53 -3.09 -7.46
N LEU A 100 19.45 -2.49 -6.69
CA LEU A 100 20.86 -2.34 -7.07
C LEU A 100 21.89 -2.97 -6.10
N GLY A 101 21.54 -3.36 -4.87
CA GLY A 101 22.55 -3.71 -3.85
C GLY A 101 22.28 -4.97 -3.03
N GLY A 102 23.00 -6.06 -3.32
CA GLY A 102 23.12 -7.22 -2.42
C GLY A 102 23.68 -6.84 -1.04
N LEU A 103 23.47 -7.73 -0.05
CA LEU A 103 23.86 -7.67 1.39
C LEU A 103 23.40 -6.43 2.21
N GLY A 104 23.30 -5.22 1.65
CA GLY A 104 22.75 -4.03 2.31
C GLY A 104 21.23 -4.10 2.54
N GLY A 105 20.52 -4.92 1.76
CA GLY A 105 19.09 -5.17 1.92
C GLY A 105 18.71 -5.89 3.22
N LEU A 106 19.63 -6.63 3.84
CA LEU A 106 19.37 -7.32 5.12
C LEU A 106 19.39 -6.37 6.31
N ILE A 107 20.24 -5.33 6.28
CA ILE A 107 20.29 -4.30 7.33
C ILE A 107 19.06 -3.40 7.24
N LEU A 108 18.60 -3.06 6.03
CA LEU A 108 17.36 -2.31 5.81
C LEU A 108 16.09 -3.12 6.11
N GLY A 109 16.11 -4.44 5.94
CA GLY A 109 15.00 -5.32 6.37
C GLY A 109 14.83 -5.35 7.89
N MET A 110 15.93 -5.26 8.64
CA MET A 110 15.93 -5.20 10.10
C MET A 110 15.53 -3.80 10.61
N LEU A 111 15.97 -2.72 9.95
CA LEU A 111 15.47 -1.36 10.20
C LEU A 111 13.97 -1.23 9.83
N GLY A 112 13.52 -1.84 8.74
CA GLY A 112 12.12 -1.87 8.30
C GLY A 112 11.14 -2.51 9.30
N GLY A 113 11.61 -3.47 10.12
CA GLY A 113 10.84 -4.07 11.21
C GLY A 113 10.64 -3.12 12.40
N ILE A 114 11.61 -2.24 12.67
CA ILE A 114 11.53 -1.18 13.68
C ILE A 114 10.66 -0.03 13.13
N PHE A 115 10.80 0.29 11.83
CA PHE A 115 10.00 1.29 11.14
C PHE A 115 8.49 0.96 11.04
N LEU A 116 8.03 -0.29 11.19
CA LEU A 116 6.58 -0.57 11.27
C LEU A 116 5.99 -0.12 12.62
N GLY A 117 6.75 -0.24 13.71
CA GLY A 117 6.39 0.33 15.01
C GLY A 117 6.55 1.86 15.00
N GLU A 118 7.57 2.38 14.31
CA GLU A 118 7.86 3.80 14.25
C GLU A 118 6.95 4.55 13.25
N LEU A 119 6.62 4.01 12.07
CA LEU A 119 5.60 4.59 11.17
C LEU A 119 4.17 4.52 11.75
N ALA A 120 3.94 3.65 12.74
CA ALA A 120 2.72 3.65 13.54
C ALA A 120 2.75 4.74 14.63
N ASP A 121 3.94 5.21 15.03
CA ASP A 121 4.16 6.21 16.10
C ASP A 121 4.62 7.59 15.61
N ILE A 122 4.98 7.74 14.32
CA ILE A 122 5.06 9.06 13.70
C ILE A 122 3.62 9.55 13.64
N GLN A 123 3.27 10.45 14.56
CA GLN A 123 2.07 11.27 14.54
C GLN A 123 1.98 12.06 13.22
N LEU A 124 1.63 11.40 12.13
CA LEU A 124 1.43 11.97 10.80
C LEU A 124 0.09 12.73 10.70
N GLY A 125 -0.59 12.98 11.83
CA GLY A 125 -1.96 13.47 11.81
C GLY A 125 -2.85 12.50 11.02
N GLU A 126 -2.70 11.21 11.24
CA GLU A 126 -3.50 10.20 10.55
C GLU A 126 -4.75 9.89 11.35
N LYS A 127 -5.89 9.95 10.69
CA LYS A 127 -7.18 9.57 11.25
C LYS A 127 -7.61 8.26 10.63
N PHE A 128 -7.84 7.24 11.45
CA PHE A 128 -8.42 5.99 10.98
C PHE A 128 -9.82 6.27 10.40
N VAL A 129 -10.04 5.81 9.17
CA VAL A 129 -11.32 5.98 8.45
C VAL A 129 -12.12 4.69 8.46
N GLY A 130 -11.47 3.55 8.20
CA GLY A 130 -12.15 2.26 8.16
C GLY A 130 -11.36 1.16 7.47
N VAL A 131 -11.96 -0.03 7.45
CA VAL A 131 -11.49 -1.20 6.71
C VAL A 131 -12.50 -1.51 5.60
N VAL A 132 -12.00 -1.78 4.41
CA VAL A 132 -12.78 -2.11 3.23
C VAL A 132 -12.47 -3.55 2.84
N GLY A 133 -13.52 -4.35 2.74
CA GLY A 133 -13.46 -5.71 2.22
C GLY A 133 -13.31 -5.73 0.70
N TRP A 134 -12.84 -6.86 0.18
CA TRP A 134 -12.72 -7.08 -1.25
C TRP A 134 -14.05 -6.85 -1.96
N PRO A 135 -14.11 -6.01 -3.01
CA PRO A 135 -15.32 -5.82 -3.79
C PRO A 135 -15.70 -7.14 -4.48
N THR A 136 -16.85 -7.71 -4.10
CA THR A 136 -17.43 -8.82 -4.86
C THR A 136 -17.94 -8.28 -6.18
N LEU A 137 -17.22 -8.57 -7.26
CA LEU A 137 -17.76 -8.44 -8.61
C LEU A 137 -18.97 -9.38 -8.71
N ILE A 138 -20.17 -8.81 -8.80
CA ILE A 138 -21.36 -9.58 -9.16
C ILE A 138 -21.08 -10.14 -10.57
N ARG A 139 -20.87 -11.46 -10.66
CA ARG A 139 -20.93 -12.14 -11.95
C ARG A 139 -22.39 -12.12 -12.38
N THR A 140 -22.75 -11.18 -13.25
CA THR A 140 -23.95 -11.30 -14.09
C THR A 140 -23.75 -12.37 -15.14
#